data_AF-A0A2D9H099-F1
#
_entry.id   AF-A0A2D9H099-F1
#
_cell.length_a   1.000
_cell.length_b   1.000
_cell.length_c   1.000
_cell.angle_alpha   90.00
_cell.angle_beta   90.00
_cell.angle_gamma   90.00
#
_symmetry.space_group_name_H-M   'P 1'
#
loop_
_entity.id
_entity.type
_entity.pdbx_description
1 polymer ?
#
loop_
_entity_poly.entity_id
_entity_poly.type
_entity_poly.pdbx_seq_one_letter_code
_entity_poly.pdbx_strand_id
1 'polypeptide(L)' 'MIASKPVQLLSLAIVALVVVTGVRAFGGDLLDTTPGRSDGPRERTAGVVAYVLDGDTVQVTIEDGREVRVRFLGIVH' A
#
# COMPACT_ATOMS: atom_id res chain seq x y z
N MET A 1 -37.06 7.48 16.18
CA MET A 1 -36.28 6.78 15.14
C MET A 1 -35.67 5.51 15.74
N ILE A 2 -36.41 4.40 15.77
CA ILE A 2 -35.82 3.06 15.99
C ILE A 2 -35.60 2.47 14.62
N ALA A 3 -34.60 3.02 13.94
CA ALA A 3 -34.02 2.34 12.82
C ALA A 3 -33.15 1.21 13.41
N SER A 4 -33.57 -0.02 13.19
CA SER A 4 -32.62 -0.93 12.54
C SER A 4 -31.46 -1.48 13.39
N LYS A 5 -31.69 -1.81 14.67
CA LYS A 5 -30.75 -2.64 15.46
C LYS A 5 -30.23 -3.90 14.73
N PRO A 6 -31.05 -4.68 13.97
CA PRO A 6 -30.53 -5.82 13.22
C PRO A 6 -29.70 -5.43 11.99
N VAL A 7 -30.03 -4.31 11.34
CA VAL A 7 -29.29 -3.84 10.15
C VAL A 7 -27.92 -3.28 10.53
N GLN A 8 -27.81 -2.64 11.68
CA GLN A 8 -26.54 -2.16 12.21
C GLN A 8 -25.57 -3.32 12.50
N LEU A 9 -26.07 -4.42 13.08
CA LEU A 9 -25.26 -5.62 13.31
C LEU A 9 -24.83 -6.29 12.01
N LEU A 10 -25.72 -6.38 11.02
CA LEU A 10 -25.40 -6.93 9.71
C LEU A 10 -24.36 -6.07 8.97
N SER A 11 -24.53 -4.75 8.99
CA SER A 11 -23.58 -3.81 8.39
C SER A 11 -22.21 -3.90 9.05
N LEU A 12 -22.16 -3.97 10.39
CA LEU A 12 -20.92 -4.14 11.13
C LEU A 12 -20.23 -5.47 10.79
N ALA A 13 -20.99 -6.56 10.66
CA ALA A 13 -20.45 -7.87 10.30
C ALA A 13 -19.84 -7.88 8.88
N ILE A 14 -20.50 -7.24 7.91
CA ILE A 14 -19.99 -7.11 6.55
C ILE A 14 -18.70 -6.29 6.53
N VAL A 15 -18.68 -5.16 7.23
CA VAL A 15 -17.48 -4.31 7.33
C VAL A 15 -16.32 -5.07 7.98
N ALA A 16 -16.56 -5.78 9.08
CA ALA A 16 -15.54 -6.58 9.75
C ALA A 16 -15.00 -7.70 8.85
N LEU A 17 -15.88 -8.37 8.08
CA LEU A 17 -15.48 -9.41 7.14
C LEU A 17 -14.57 -8.84 6.05
N VAL A 18 -14.91 -7.70 5.44
CA VAL A 18 -14.11 -7.04 4.41
C VAL A 18 -12.74 -6.61 4.94
N VAL A 19 -12.68 -6.09 6.17
CA VAL A 19 -11.40 -5.72 6.79
C VAL A 19 -10.54 -6.94 7.04
N VAL A 20 -11.10 -8.03 7.58
CA VAL A 20 -10.34 -9.27 7.87
C VAL A 20 -9.87 -9.95 6.58
N THR A 21 -10.71 -10.04 5.55
CA THR A 21 -10.34 -10.64 4.26
C THR A 21 -9.39 -9.75 3.47
N GLY A 22 -9.58 -8.42 3.50
CA GLY A 22 -8.67 -7.45 2.91
C GLY A 22 -7.29 -7.53 3.55
N VAL A 23 -7.19 -7.52 4.89
CA VAL A 23 -5.91 -7.65 5.59
C VAL A 23 -5.25 -9.01 5.32
N ARG A 24 -6.01 -10.09 5.18
CA ARG A 24 -5.47 -11.41 4.76
C ARG A 24 -5.00 -11.43 3.30
N ALA A 25 -5.65 -10.67 2.42
CA ALA A 25 -5.24 -10.53 1.01
C ALA A 25 -4.00 -9.64 0.84
N PHE A 26 -3.81 -8.64 1.71
CA PHE A 26 -2.61 -7.78 1.72
C PHE A 26 -1.47 -8.32 2.60
N GLY A 27 -1.74 -9.27 3.50
CA GLY A 27 -0.73 -9.90 4.37
C GLY A 27 -0.17 -11.22 3.85
N GLY A 28 -0.58 -11.68 2.66
CA GLY A 28 -0.31 -13.04 2.19
C GLY A 28 0.69 -13.19 1.03
N ASP A 29 0.96 -12.16 0.21
CA ASP A 29 1.78 -12.37 -1.00
C ASP A 29 2.36 -11.07 -1.59
N LEU A 30 2.64 -10.07 -0.75
CA LEU A 30 3.34 -8.84 -1.15
C LEU A 30 4.73 -8.70 -0.49
N LEU A 31 5.08 -9.60 0.43
CA LEU A 31 6.41 -9.67 1.06
C LEU A 31 7.30 -10.76 0.47
N ASP A 32 6.76 -11.64 -0.38
CA ASP A 32 7.52 -12.73 -1.03
C ASP A 32 8.00 -12.34 -2.43
N THR A 33 8.29 -11.05 -2.63
CA THR A 33 9.19 -10.65 -3.71
C THR A 33 10.58 -11.14 -3.31
N THR A 34 10.93 -12.36 -3.77
CA THR A 34 12.31 -12.72 -4.04
C THR A 34 12.98 -11.49 -4.64
N PRO A 35 13.93 -10.83 -3.95
CA PRO A 35 14.53 -9.65 -4.50
C PRO A 35 15.27 -10.11 -5.74
N GLY A 36 14.78 -9.67 -6.91
CA GLY A 36 15.49 -9.81 -8.17
C GLY A 36 16.92 -9.38 -7.92
N ARG A 37 17.85 -10.32 -8.14
CA ARG A 37 19.29 -10.16 -7.94
C ARG A 37 19.71 -8.83 -8.55
N SER A 38 19.92 -7.85 -7.68
CA SER A 38 20.36 -6.52 -8.06
C SER A 38 21.87 -6.59 -8.03
N ASP A 39 22.50 -6.75 -9.19
CA ASP A 39 23.95 -6.66 -9.30
C ASP A 39 24.38 -5.23 -8.93
N GLY A 40 24.89 -5.09 -7.70
CA GLY A 40 25.47 -3.87 -7.15
C GLY A 40 24.88 -3.49 -5.78
N PRO A 41 25.70 -2.94 -4.85
CA PRO A 41 25.21 -2.47 -3.55
C PRO A 41 24.42 -1.17 -3.76
N ARG A 42 23.16 -1.29 -4.21
CA ARG A 42 22.19 -0.20 -4.11
C ARG A 42 21.61 -0.25 -2.71
N GLU A 43 22.05 0.68 -1.87
CA GLU A 43 21.45 0.92 -0.56
C GLU A 43 19.97 1.30 -0.76
N ARG A 44 19.08 0.57 -0.10
CA ARG A 44 17.63 0.82 -0.16
C ARG A 44 17.27 1.80 0.94
N THR A 45 16.69 2.92 0.59
CA THR A 45 16.19 3.92 1.54
C THR A 45 14.70 3.72 1.75
N ALA A 46 14.27 3.60 3.02
CA ALA A 46 12.85 3.56 3.37
C ALA A 46 12.21 4.94 3.16
N GLY A 47 10.98 4.96 2.67
CA GLY A 47 10.23 6.19 2.45
C GLY A 47 8.73 5.95 2.39
N VAL A 48 7.97 6.98 2.76
CA VAL A 48 6.50 7.00 2.75
C VAL A 48 6.02 7.74 1.50
N VAL A 49 5.12 7.15 0.73
CA VAL A 49 4.52 7.81 -0.43
C VAL A 49 3.54 8.87 0.06
N ALA A 50 3.79 10.13 -0.29
CA ALA A 50 2.93 11.25 0.06
C ALA A 50 1.84 11.46 -1.01
N TYR A 51 2.22 11.44 -2.28
CA TYR A 51 1.33 11.71 -3.41
C TYR A 51 1.72 10.90 -4.64
N VAL A 52 0.72 10.50 -5.44
CA VAL A 52 0.93 9.97 -6.80
C VAL A 52 0.79 11.13 -7.77
N LEU A 53 1.82 11.37 -8.58
CA LEU A 53 1.86 12.47 -9.53
C LEU A 53 1.45 12.03 -10.94
N ASP A 54 1.87 10.83 -11.32
CA ASP A 54 1.56 10.20 -12.61
C ASP A 54 1.55 8.67 -12.43
N GLY A 55 1.10 7.93 -13.44
CA GLY A 55 1.03 6.46 -13.41
C GLY A 55 2.38 5.78 -13.12
N ASP A 56 3.49 6.46 -13.40
CA ASP A 56 4.85 5.98 -13.16
C ASP A 56 5.64 6.82 -12.14
N THR A 57 5.07 7.89 -11.60
CA THR A 57 5.81 8.90 -10.82
C THR A 57 5.11 9.23 -9.50
N VAL A 58 5.87 9.13 -8.41
CA VAL A 58 5.40 9.36 -7.05
C VAL A 58 6.29 10.34 -6.29
N GLN A 59 5.72 11.05 -5.32
CA GLN A 59 6.45 11.85 -4.34
C GLN A 59 6.58 11.06 -3.04
N VAL A 60 7.80 10.90 -2.57
CA VAL A 60 8.17 10.10 -1.40
C VAL A 60 8.83 11.00 -0.36
N THR A 61 8.35 10.91 0.87
CA THR A 61 9.03 11.48 2.04
C THR A 61 9.95 10.41 2.62
N ILE A 62 11.26 10.65 2.59
CA ILE A 62 12.28 9.80 3.21
C ILE A 62 12.46 10.16 4.68
N GLU A 63 13.07 9.27 5.48
CA GLU A 63 13.13 9.36 6.94
C GLU A 63 13.68 10.70 7.49
N ASP A 64 14.56 11.36 6.72
CA ASP A 64 15.09 12.70 7.06
C ASP A 64 14.06 13.84 6.87
N GLY A 65 12.81 13.52 6.56
CA GLY A 65 11.75 14.49 6.22
C GLY A 65 11.92 15.15 4.85
N ARG A 66 12.90 14.70 4.05
CA ARG A 66 13.11 15.21 2.68
C ARG A 66 12.07 14.62 1.74
N GLU A 67 11.56 15.45 0.85
CA GLU A 67 10.65 15.01 -0.22
C GLU A 67 11.43 14.80 -1.51
N VAL A 68 11.24 13.64 -2.12
CA VAL A 68 11.94 13.23 -3.34
C VAL A 68 10.92 12.69 -4.34
N ARG A 69 11.05 13.10 -5.60
CA ARG A 69 10.26 12.54 -6.69
C ARG A 69 10.94 11.31 -7.24
N VAL A 70 10.21 10.21 -7.31
CA VAL A 70 10.70 8.92 -7.79
C VAL A 70 9.86 8.50 -8.98
N ARG A 71 10.53 8.13 -10.07
CA ARG A 71 9.91 7.50 -11.25
C ARG A 71 10.25 6.02 -11.27
N PHE A 72 9.24 5.16 -11.45
CA PHE A 72 9.43 3.73 -11.53
C PHE A 72 10.21 3.37 -12.79
N LEU A 73 11.31 2.64 -12.62
CA LEU A 73 12.12 2.14 -13.73
C LEU A 73 11.57 0.79 -14.19
N GLY A 74 11.51 0.58 -15.51
CA GLY A 74 11.11 -0.70 -16.11
C GLY A 74 9.60 -0.85 -16.36
N ILE A 75 8.79 0.16 -16.04
CA ILE A 75 7.39 0.21 -16.49
C ILE A 75 7.41 0.85 -17.89
N VAL A 76 7.19 0.03 -18.91
CA VAL A 76 7.00 0.46 -20.30
C VAL A 76 5.54 0.20 -20.64
N HIS A 77 4.86 1.23 -21.15
CA HIS A 77 3.45 1.17 -21.54
C HIS A 77 3.23 0.20 -22.71
#